data_AF-A0A7Y0N2T9-F1
#
_entry.id   AF-A0A7Y0N2T9-F1
#
_cell.length_a   1.000
_cell.length_b   1.000
_cell.length_c   1.000
_cell.angle_alpha   90.00
_cell.angle_beta   90.00
_cell.angle_gamma   90.00
#
_symmetry.space_group_name_H-M   'P 1'
#
loop_
_entity.id
_entity.type
_entity.pdbx_description
1 polymer ?
#
loop_
_entity_poly.entity_id
_entity_poly.type
_entity_poly.pdbx_seq_one_letter_code
_entity_poly.pdbx_strand_id
1 'polypeptide(L)'
;GLLYFLTINHFKFRVRTSLLASLSLFNYSEFGLIVGGLAYKMGWMPSDMLAAIAVAVSLSFIISAPLNRLGHKIYQHSGKWLQETAAEKLNQRDQLINPGHAQVLILGMGRIGTGAYDELRARYGKISLGIEIREEAAQQHRSEGRNVISGDATDPDFWERILDTGHVKLVLLAM
;
A
#
# COMPACT_ATOMS: atom_id res chain seq x y z
N GLY A 1 -16.98 -3.02 -6.34
CA GLY A 1 -16.88 -2.85 -4.87
C GLY A 1 -16.62 -4.16 -4.16
N LEU A 2 -17.66 -4.89 -3.75
CA LEU A 2 -17.54 -6.11 -2.93
C LEU A 2 -16.62 -7.19 -3.53
N LEU A 3 -16.72 -7.42 -4.85
CA LEU A 3 -15.85 -8.37 -5.55
C LEU A 3 -14.36 -8.01 -5.41
N TYR A 4 -14.01 -6.73 -5.58
CA TYR A 4 -12.63 -6.27 -5.38
C TYR A 4 -12.18 -6.51 -3.94
N PHE A 5 -13.05 -6.21 -2.96
CA PHE A 5 -12.71 -6.39 -1.56
C PHE A 5 -12.42 -7.85 -1.24
N LEU A 6 -13.31 -8.75 -1.66
CA LEU A 6 -13.16 -10.18 -1.44
C LEU A 6 -11.90 -10.73 -2.12
N THR A 7 -11.61 -10.30 -3.35
CA THR A 7 -10.41 -10.73 -4.08
C THR A 7 -9.13 -10.24 -3.39
N ILE A 8 -9.04 -8.96 -3.04
CA ILE A 8 -7.83 -8.41 -2.40
C ILE A 8 -7.63 -9.01 -1.00
N ASN A 9 -8.72 -9.16 -0.24
CA ASN A 9 -8.69 -9.80 1.06
C ASN A 9 -8.33 -11.30 0.96
N HIS A 10 -8.73 -11.99 -0.11
CA HIS A 10 -8.32 -13.38 -0.38
C HIS A 10 -6.81 -13.52 -0.58
N PHE A 11 -6.15 -12.52 -1.17
CA PHE A 11 -4.68 -12.42 -1.24
C PHE A 11 -4.02 -12.01 0.07
N LYS A 12 -4.78 -12.00 1.17
CA LYS A 12 -4.33 -11.78 2.55
C LYS A 12 -3.73 -10.39 2.79
N PHE A 13 -4.18 -9.38 2.07
CA PHE A 13 -3.92 -7.99 2.41
C PHE A 13 -4.74 -7.59 3.65
N ARG A 14 -4.32 -6.51 4.31
CA ARG A 14 -5.05 -5.93 5.44
C ARG A 14 -6.44 -5.48 4.99
N VAL A 15 -7.36 -5.43 5.95
CA VAL A 15 -8.73 -4.95 5.70
C VAL A 15 -8.71 -3.51 5.21
N ARG A 16 -7.83 -2.66 5.77
CA ARG A 16 -7.63 -1.26 5.34
C ARG A 16 -7.30 -1.20 3.85
N THR A 17 -6.24 -1.87 3.43
CA THR A 17 -5.74 -1.90 2.05
C THR A 17 -6.83 -2.43 1.11
N SER A 18 -7.46 -3.54 1.48
CA SER A 18 -8.54 -4.16 0.69
C SER A 18 -9.74 -3.20 0.51
N LEU A 19 -10.14 -2.51 1.57
CA LEU A 19 -11.27 -1.58 1.54
C LEU A 19 -10.95 -0.33 0.72
N LEU A 20 -9.83 0.33 0.98
CA LEU A 20 -9.45 1.57 0.28
C LEU A 20 -9.27 1.31 -1.21
N ALA A 21 -8.56 0.24 -1.60
CA ALA A 21 -8.42 -0.15 -2.99
C ALA A 21 -9.77 -0.43 -3.66
N SER A 22 -10.69 -1.11 -2.94
CA SER A 22 -12.03 -1.40 -3.47
C SER A 22 -12.91 -0.17 -3.65
N LEU A 23 -12.74 0.85 -2.80
CA LEU A 23 -13.40 2.14 -2.94
C LEU A 23 -12.82 2.95 -4.11
N SER A 24 -11.51 2.88 -4.33
CA SER A 24 -10.85 3.53 -5.46
C SER A 24 -11.24 2.91 -6.80
N LEU A 25 -11.48 1.60 -6.82
CA LEU A 25 -11.94 0.85 -8.00
C LEU A 25 -13.48 0.76 -8.09
N PHE A 26 -14.22 1.58 -7.34
CA PHE A 26 -15.68 1.48 -7.29
C PHE A 26 -16.38 2.09 -8.51
N ASN A 27 -15.72 3.02 -9.21
CA ASN A 27 -16.28 3.68 -10.40
C ASN A 27 -16.33 2.77 -11.62
N TYR A 28 -17.18 3.11 -12.58
CA TYR A 28 -17.19 2.44 -13.88
C TYR A 28 -16.06 2.96 -14.77
N SER A 29 -15.55 2.07 -15.63
CA SER A 29 -14.46 2.40 -16.55
C SER A 29 -14.96 3.21 -17.75
N GLU A 30 -14.25 4.28 -18.08
CA GLU A 30 -14.46 5.06 -19.31
C GLU A 30 -14.24 4.21 -20.58
N PHE A 31 -13.46 3.13 -20.48
CA PHE A 31 -13.29 2.19 -21.58
C PHE A 31 -14.62 1.55 -22.00
N GLY A 32 -15.59 1.44 -21.08
CA GLY A 32 -16.95 1.00 -21.39
C GLY A 32 -17.65 1.91 -22.40
N LEU A 33 -17.37 3.21 -22.41
CA LEU A 33 -17.90 4.14 -23.40
C LEU A 33 -17.26 3.97 -24.78
N ILE A 34 -15.97 3.65 -24.81
CA ILE A 34 -15.27 3.37 -26.07
C ILE A 34 -15.84 2.11 -26.73
N VAL A 35 -15.94 1.02 -25.96
CA VAL A 35 -16.53 -0.25 -26.43
C VAL A 35 -18.00 -0.07 -26.80
N GLY A 36 -18.75 0.67 -25.98
CA GLY A 36 -20.14 0.99 -26.26
C GLY A 36 -20.31 1.81 -27.55
N GLY A 37 -19.47 2.82 -27.77
CA GLY A 37 -19.48 3.61 -28.99
C GLY A 37 -19.19 2.76 -30.24
N LEU A 38 -18.28 1.81 -30.14
CA LEU A 38 -18.00 0.85 -31.21
C LEU A 38 -19.22 -0.05 -31.49
N ALA A 39 -19.84 -0.62 -30.45
CA ALA A 39 -21.01 -1.47 -30.59
C ALA A 39 -22.21 -0.71 -31.21
N TYR A 40 -22.41 0.56 -30.84
CA TYR A 40 -23.41 1.43 -31.48
C TYR A 40 -23.09 1.64 -32.96
N LYS A 41 -21.84 1.97 -33.30
CA LYS A 41 -21.39 2.16 -34.69
C LYS A 41 -21.59 0.89 -35.55
N MET A 42 -21.44 -0.30 -34.95
CA MET A 42 -21.68 -1.59 -35.61
C MET A 42 -23.16 -2.00 -35.66
N GLY A 43 -24.06 -1.19 -35.10
CA GLY A 43 -25.49 -1.49 -35.05
C GLY A 43 -25.88 -2.57 -34.02
N TRP A 44 -24.96 -2.96 -33.13
CA TRP A 44 -25.21 -3.97 -32.10
C TRP A 44 -25.90 -3.42 -30.86
N MET A 45 -25.94 -2.09 -30.71
CA MET A 45 -26.52 -1.41 -29.56
C MET A 45 -27.29 -0.17 -30.03
N PRO A 46 -28.50 0.10 -29.51
CA PRO A 46 -29.22 1.34 -29.78
C PRO A 46 -28.57 2.55 -29.08
N SER A 47 -28.80 3.75 -29.62
CA SER A 47 -28.26 5.02 -29.09
C SER A 47 -28.61 5.26 -27.63
N ASP A 48 -29.83 4.88 -27.24
CA ASP A 48 -30.38 5.15 -25.91
C ASP A 48 -29.63 4.35 -24.84
N MET A 49 -29.17 3.15 -25.19
CA MET A 49 -28.35 2.32 -24.31
C MET A 49 -26.94 2.89 -24.16
N LEU A 50 -26.36 3.45 -25.23
CA LEU A 50 -25.08 4.18 -25.14
C LEU A 50 -25.21 5.42 -24.25
N ALA A 51 -26.30 6.17 -24.37
CA ALA A 51 -26.59 7.32 -23.51
C ALA A 51 -26.76 6.90 -22.04
N ALA A 52 -27.47 5.80 -21.77
CA ALA A 52 -27.61 5.25 -20.43
C ALA A 52 -26.26 4.86 -19.81
N ILE A 53 -25.36 4.25 -20.59
CA ILE A 53 -24.00 3.92 -20.13
C ILE A 53 -23.23 5.20 -19.77
N ALA A 54 -23.32 6.26 -20.59
CA ALA A 54 -22.66 7.53 -20.30
C ALA A 54 -23.13 8.15 -18.99
N VAL A 55 -24.44 8.20 -18.77
CA VAL A 55 -25.00 8.69 -17.51
C VAL A 55 -24.56 7.83 -16.33
N ALA A 56 -24.56 6.51 -16.48
CA ALA A 56 -24.12 5.59 -15.43
C ALA A 56 -22.65 5.78 -15.06
N VAL A 57 -21.76 5.93 -16.06
CA VAL A 57 -20.33 6.21 -15.83
C VAL A 57 -20.15 7.55 -15.10
N SER A 58 -20.79 8.63 -15.56
CA SER A 58 -20.71 9.93 -14.91
C SER A 58 -21.21 9.91 -13.46
N LEU A 59 -22.37 9.27 -13.21
CA LEU A 59 -22.90 9.12 -11.86
C LEU A 59 -21.97 8.30 -10.96
N SER A 60 -21.32 7.26 -11.51
CA SER A 60 -20.36 6.45 -10.76
C SER A 60 -19.19 7.29 -10.23
N PHE A 61 -18.73 8.31 -10.97
CA PHE A 61 -17.68 9.23 -10.50
C PHE A 61 -18.19 10.17 -9.41
N ILE A 62 -19.39 10.72 -9.58
CA ILE A 62 -20.03 11.60 -8.59
C ILE A 62 -20.19 10.86 -7.26
N ILE A 63 -20.55 9.58 -7.28
CA ILE A 63 -20.70 8.75 -6.08
C ILE A 63 -19.32 8.30 -5.54
N SER A 64 -18.38 7.94 -6.41
CA SER A 64 -17.07 7.43 -5.99
C SER A 64 -16.18 8.50 -5.36
N ALA A 65 -16.29 9.77 -5.78
CA ALA A 65 -15.50 10.86 -5.24
C ALA A 65 -15.66 11.06 -3.71
N PRO A 66 -16.88 11.23 -3.16
CA PRO A 66 -17.06 11.33 -1.71
C PRO A 66 -16.73 10.03 -0.99
N LEU A 67 -17.01 8.86 -1.58
CA LEU A 67 -16.66 7.57 -0.98
C LEU A 67 -15.15 7.41 -0.79
N ASN A 68 -14.34 7.79 -1.78
CA ASN A 68 -12.88 7.78 -1.66
C ASN A 68 -12.40 8.79 -0.62
N ARG A 69 -12.96 10.01 -0.62
CA ARG A 69 -12.60 11.04 0.37
C ARG A 69 -12.92 10.60 1.80
N LEU A 70 -14.02 9.87 1.99
CA LEU A 70 -14.44 9.36 3.30
C LEU A 70 -13.88 7.97 3.61
N GLY A 71 -13.05 7.38 2.74
CA GLY A 71 -12.60 6.00 2.84
C GLY A 71 -11.98 5.66 4.20
N HIS A 72 -11.15 6.55 4.75
CA HIS A 72 -10.55 6.35 6.06
C HIS A 72 -11.59 6.38 7.21
N LYS A 73 -12.60 7.26 7.12
CA LYS A 73 -13.72 7.28 8.10
C LYS A 73 -14.59 6.03 7.97
N ILE A 74 -14.85 5.58 6.75
CA ILE A 74 -15.60 4.35 6.47
C ILE A 74 -14.85 3.17 7.10
N TYR A 75 -13.53 3.09 6.92
CA TYR A 75 -12.68 2.08 7.57
C TYR A 75 -12.83 2.10 9.09
N GLN A 76 -12.68 3.25 9.74
CA GLN A 76 -12.80 3.36 11.20
C GLN A 76 -14.16 2.88 11.74
N HIS A 77 -15.26 3.12 11.02
CA HIS A 77 -16.58 2.63 11.42
C HIS A 77 -16.77 1.14 11.11
N SER A 78 -16.19 0.66 10.01
CA SER A 78 -16.30 -0.73 9.55
C SER A 78 -15.38 -1.68 10.34
N GLY A 79 -14.35 -1.16 11.01
CA GLY A 79 -13.41 -1.92 11.83
C GLY A 79 -14.07 -2.67 13.00
N LYS A 80 -15.31 -2.33 13.38
CA LYS A 80 -16.10 -3.09 14.36
C LYS A 80 -16.65 -4.42 13.81
N TRP A 81 -16.76 -4.56 12.49
CA TRP A 81 -17.39 -5.72 11.82
C TRP A 81 -16.38 -6.55 11.01
N LEU A 82 -15.34 -5.91 10.48
CA LEU A 82 -14.32 -6.58 9.67
C LEU A 82 -13.16 -7.02 10.56
N GLN A 83 -13.12 -8.31 10.89
CA GLN A 83 -11.99 -8.89 11.63
C GLN A 83 -10.76 -8.95 10.72
N GLU A 84 -9.64 -8.45 11.22
CA GLU A 84 -8.37 -8.49 10.51
C GLU A 84 -7.81 -9.92 10.51
N THR A 85 -7.30 -10.36 9.36
CA THR A 85 -6.60 -11.64 9.28
C THR A 85 -5.42 -11.61 10.24
N ALA A 86 -5.19 -12.71 10.98
CA ALA A 86 -4.07 -12.82 11.92
C ALA A 86 -2.75 -12.34 11.29
N ALA A 87 -1.98 -11.52 12.01
CA ALA A 87 -0.83 -10.77 11.48
C ALA A 87 0.20 -11.66 10.74
N GLU A 88 0.40 -12.88 11.21
CA GLU A 88 1.32 -13.87 10.63
C GLU A 88 0.89 -14.40 9.26
N LYS A 89 -0.40 -14.30 8.95
CA LYS A 89 -0.98 -14.75 7.67
C LYS A 89 -1.12 -13.61 6.66
N LEU A 90 -0.81 -12.37 7.03
CA LEU A 90 -0.88 -11.23 6.12
C LEU A 90 0.20 -11.33 5.04
N ASN A 91 -0.08 -10.74 3.88
CA ASN A 91 0.89 -10.58 2.81
C ASN A 91 2.13 -9.83 3.34
N GLN A 92 3.34 -10.29 3.03
CA GLN A 92 4.59 -9.65 3.47
C GLN A 92 4.65 -8.16 3.13
N ARG A 93 4.02 -7.75 2.03
CA ARG A 93 3.94 -6.33 1.61
C ARG A 93 3.04 -5.47 2.49
N ASP A 94 2.20 -6.06 3.33
CA ASP A 94 1.20 -5.36 4.14
C ASP A 94 1.32 -5.74 5.64
N GLN A 95 2.35 -6.47 6.03
CA GLN A 95 2.63 -6.79 7.42
C GLN A 95 3.12 -5.55 8.17
N LEU A 96 2.69 -5.40 9.43
CA LEU A 96 3.22 -4.39 10.34
C LEU A 96 4.72 -4.62 10.57
N ILE A 97 5.47 -3.53 10.64
CA ILE A 97 6.91 -3.51 10.82
C ILE A 97 7.19 -3.06 12.24
N ASN A 98 7.75 -3.94 13.07
CA ASN A 98 8.24 -3.56 14.39
C ASN A 98 9.72 -3.17 14.29
N PRO A 99 10.10 -1.89 14.50
CA PRO A 99 11.50 -1.49 14.50
C PRO A 99 12.29 -2.03 15.70
N GLY A 100 11.61 -2.63 16.68
CA GLY A 100 12.20 -3.21 17.88
C GLY A 100 12.87 -2.14 18.73
N HIS A 101 14.15 -2.34 19.03
CA HIS A 101 14.96 -1.41 19.80
C HIS A 101 15.82 -0.47 18.92
N ALA A 102 15.49 -0.34 17.63
CA ALA A 102 16.23 0.53 16.73
C ALA A 102 16.11 1.99 17.19
N GLN A 103 17.26 2.64 17.33
CA GLN A 103 17.38 4.07 17.64
C GLN A 103 17.69 4.90 16.40
N VAL A 104 18.24 4.28 15.35
CA VAL A 104 18.56 4.94 14.09
C VAL A 104 17.86 4.23 12.94
N LEU A 105 17.09 4.96 12.15
CA LEU A 105 16.57 4.48 10.87
C LEU A 105 17.49 4.97 9.75
N ILE A 106 17.86 4.08 8.82
CA ILE A 106 18.66 4.43 7.63
C ILE A 106 17.81 4.13 6.40
N LEU A 107 17.39 5.17 5.68
CA LEU A 107 16.56 5.05 4.49
C LEU A 107 17.46 4.98 3.26
N GLY A 108 17.53 3.80 2.64
CA GLY A 108 18.44 3.47 1.55
C GLY A 108 19.70 2.77 2.06
N MET A 109 19.90 1.51 1.67
CA MET A 109 21.08 0.70 2.05
C MET A 109 22.00 0.46 0.86
N GLY A 110 22.20 1.52 0.05
CA GLY A 110 23.27 1.59 -0.95
C GLY A 110 24.65 1.75 -0.32
N ARG A 111 25.65 2.20 -1.08
CA ARG A 111 27.03 2.36 -0.59
C ARG A 111 27.11 3.32 0.62
N ILE A 112 26.38 4.43 0.55
CA ILE A 112 26.38 5.47 1.60
C ILE A 112 25.68 4.96 2.86
N GLY A 113 24.44 4.46 2.72
CA GLY A 113 23.67 3.94 3.86
C GLY A 113 24.35 2.75 4.54
N THR A 114 24.99 1.87 3.75
CA THR A 114 25.77 0.75 4.29
C THR A 114 26.98 1.24 5.08
N GLY A 115 27.72 2.22 4.55
CA GLY A 115 28.84 2.84 5.28
C GLY A 115 28.40 3.49 6.59
N ALA A 116 27.30 4.24 6.58
CA ALA A 116 26.72 4.82 7.78
C ALA A 116 26.26 3.75 8.78
N TYR A 117 25.64 2.67 8.30
CA TYR A 117 25.21 1.54 9.12
C TYR A 117 26.39 0.90 9.84
N ASP A 118 27.45 0.57 9.10
CA ASP A 118 28.63 -0.13 9.64
C ASP A 118 29.40 0.76 10.61
N GLU A 119 29.49 2.05 10.33
CA GLU A 119 30.11 3.04 11.21
C GLU A 119 29.35 3.19 12.54
N LEU A 120 28.02 3.31 12.46
CA LEU A 120 27.17 3.33 13.65
C LEU A 120 27.26 2.03 14.44
N ARG A 121 27.34 0.89 13.74
CA ARG A 121 27.49 -0.43 14.37
C ARG A 121 28.81 -0.55 15.12
N ALA A 122 29.91 -0.05 14.56
CA ALA A 122 31.22 -0.10 15.17
C ALA A 122 31.29 0.73 16.47
N ARG A 123 30.66 1.91 16.49
CA ARG A 123 30.69 2.82 17.65
C ARG A 123 29.64 2.52 18.72
N TYR A 124 28.42 2.18 18.31
CA TYR A 124 27.25 2.14 19.20
C TYR A 124 26.56 0.77 19.24
N GLY A 125 27.07 -0.22 18.51
CA GLY A 125 26.47 -1.56 18.44
C GLY A 125 25.23 -1.63 17.56
N LYS A 126 24.39 -2.65 17.76
CA LYS A 126 23.24 -2.95 16.88
C LYS A 126 22.02 -2.05 17.19
N ILE A 127 22.16 -0.75 16.92
CA ILE A 127 21.11 0.26 17.16
C ILE A 127 20.39 0.72 15.88
N SER A 128 20.83 0.27 14.71
CA SER A 128 20.33 0.74 13.42
C SER A 128 19.37 -0.25 12.77
N LEU A 129 18.35 0.27 12.09
CA LEU A 129 17.48 -0.46 11.18
C LEU A 129 17.58 0.18 9.78
N GLY A 130 18.05 -0.60 8.81
CA GLY A 130 18.10 -0.18 7.41
C GLY A 130 16.81 -0.49 6.66
N ILE A 131 16.37 0.45 5.81
CA ILE A 131 15.26 0.29 4.89
C ILE A 131 15.82 0.29 3.46
N GLU A 132 15.54 -0.74 2.69
CA GLU A 132 16.00 -0.87 1.29
C GLU A 132 14.84 -1.26 0.37
N ILE A 133 14.70 -0.59 -0.76
CA ILE A 133 13.58 -0.85 -1.68
C ILE A 133 13.71 -2.21 -2.38
N ARG A 134 14.95 -2.66 -2.65
CA ARG A 134 15.21 -3.94 -3.34
C ARG A 134 15.28 -5.10 -2.34
N GLU A 135 14.32 -6.02 -2.44
CA GLU A 135 14.27 -7.22 -1.57
C GLU A 135 15.57 -8.03 -1.61
N GLU A 136 16.16 -8.24 -2.79
CA GLU A 136 17.40 -9.00 -2.95
C GLU A 136 18.56 -8.36 -2.20
N ALA A 137 18.69 -7.03 -2.26
CA ALA A 137 19.73 -6.30 -1.54
C ALA A 137 19.47 -6.33 -0.02
N ALA A 138 18.21 -6.19 0.41
CA ALA A 138 17.84 -6.33 1.82
C ALA A 138 18.17 -7.73 2.36
N GLN A 139 17.92 -8.79 1.57
CA GLN A 139 18.25 -10.17 1.92
C GLN A 139 19.76 -10.39 2.03
N GLN A 140 20.53 -9.84 1.08
CA GLN A 140 21.99 -9.89 1.13
C GLN A 140 22.52 -9.23 2.41
N HIS A 141 22.02 -8.04 2.76
CA HIS A 141 22.38 -7.35 4.01
C HIS A 141 22.03 -8.17 5.26
N ARG A 142 20.87 -8.83 5.27
CA ARG A 142 20.49 -9.74 6.37
C ARG A 142 21.44 -10.94 6.47
N SER A 143 21.88 -11.50 5.34
CA SER A 143 22.85 -12.59 5.31
C SER A 143 24.23 -12.16 5.85
N GLU A 144 24.57 -10.89 5.71
CA GLU A 144 25.78 -10.25 6.26
C GLU A 144 25.60 -9.80 7.73
N GLY A 145 24.47 -10.14 8.36
CA GLY A 145 24.17 -9.88 9.76
C GLY A 145 23.71 -8.44 10.06
N ARG A 146 23.39 -7.65 9.03
CA ARG A 146 22.77 -6.32 9.21
C ARG A 146 21.27 -6.46 9.44
N ASN A 147 20.69 -5.54 10.22
CA ASN A 147 19.26 -5.45 10.43
C ASN A 147 18.66 -4.58 9.33
N VAL A 148 18.22 -5.20 8.24
CA VAL A 148 17.66 -4.52 7.08
C VAL A 148 16.35 -5.15 6.68
N ILE A 149 15.32 -4.32 6.51
CA ILE A 149 14.02 -4.72 5.97
C ILE A 149 13.81 -4.12 4.59
N SER A 150 13.00 -4.80 3.80
CA SER A 150 12.57 -4.27 2.51
C SER A 150 11.41 -3.29 2.70
N GLY A 151 11.46 -2.17 1.98
CA GLY A 151 10.42 -1.16 2.05
C GLY A 151 10.73 0.08 1.23
N ASP A 152 9.69 0.75 0.77
CA ASP A 152 9.79 2.05 0.12
C ASP A 152 9.59 3.15 1.15
N ALA A 153 10.68 3.83 1.48
CA ALA A 153 10.68 4.96 2.42
C ALA A 153 9.89 6.18 1.91
N THR A 154 9.57 6.24 0.62
CA THR A 154 8.78 7.32 0.01
C THR A 154 7.27 7.04 0.04
N ASP A 155 6.87 5.79 0.29
CA ASP A 155 5.48 5.37 0.34
C ASP A 155 4.85 5.68 1.71
N PRO A 156 3.80 6.52 1.80
CA PRO A 156 3.10 6.76 3.05
C PRO A 156 2.53 5.48 3.70
N ASP A 157 2.12 4.49 2.90
CA ASP A 157 1.60 3.22 3.42
C ASP A 157 2.70 2.40 4.12
N PHE A 158 3.97 2.54 3.72
CA PHE A 158 5.10 1.94 4.44
C PHE A 158 5.23 2.50 5.86
N TRP A 159 5.10 3.81 6.03
CA TRP A 159 5.18 4.46 7.33
C TRP A 159 4.01 4.11 8.24
N GLU A 160 2.81 3.94 7.68
CA GLU A 160 1.65 3.44 8.45
C GLU A 160 1.83 2.00 8.95
N ARG A 161 2.74 1.22 8.35
CA ARG A 161 3.08 -0.13 8.81
C ARG A 161 4.08 -0.12 9.96
N ILE A 162 4.88 0.94 10.12
CA ILE A 162 5.88 1.02 11.19
C ILE A 162 5.18 1.26 12.53
N LEU A 163 5.26 0.26 13.41
CA LEU A 163 4.80 0.35 14.78
C LEU A 163 5.72 1.28 15.56
N ASP A 164 5.11 2.28 16.21
CA ASP A 164 5.66 3.14 17.26
C ASP A 164 7.17 3.41 17.17
N THR A 165 7.55 4.50 16.50
CA THR A 165 8.95 4.96 16.37
C THR A 165 9.52 5.51 17.69
N GLY A 166 8.89 5.24 18.84
CA GLY A 166 9.18 5.88 20.14
C GLY A 166 10.63 5.76 20.64
N HIS A 167 11.42 4.84 20.09
CA HIS A 167 12.85 4.72 20.40
C HIS A 167 13.79 5.29 19.33
N VAL A 168 13.25 5.63 18.15
CA VAL A 168 14.00 6.20 17.03
C VAL A 168 14.33 7.65 17.36
N LYS A 169 15.63 7.93 17.50
CA LYS A 169 16.17 9.26 17.82
C LYS A 169 16.76 9.95 16.60
N LEU A 170 17.06 9.20 15.55
CA LEU A 170 17.71 9.69 14.34
C LEU A 170 17.18 8.96 13.11
N VAL A 171 16.93 9.71 12.05
CA VAL A 171 16.66 9.16 10.71
C VAL A 171 17.74 9.70 9.77
N LEU A 172 18.43 8.79 9.10
CA LEU A 172 19.41 9.10 8.06
C LEU A 172 18.79 8.85 6.69
N LEU A 173 18.68 9.90 5.89
CA LEU A 173 18.26 9.80 4.50
C LEU A 173 19.49 9.55 3.63
N ALA A 174 19.61 8.34 3.07
CA ALA A 174 20.73 7.89 2.25
C ALA A 174 20.24 7.31 0.90
N MET A 175 19.16 7.90 0.37
CA MET A 175 18.49 7.51 -0.88
C MET A 175 19.22 8.02 -2.11
#